data_AF-A0A9E6PGG0-F1
#
_entry.id   AF-A0A9E6PGG0-F1
#
_cell.length_a   1.000
_cell.length_b   1.000
_cell.length_c   1.000
_cell.angle_alpha   90.00
_cell.angle_beta   90.00
_cell.angle_gamma   90.00
#
_symmetry.space_group_name_H-M   'P 1'
#
loop_
_entity.id
_entity.type
_entity.pdbx_description
1 polymer ?
#
loop_
_entity_poly.entity_id
_entity_poly.type
_entity_poly.pdbx_seq_one_letter_code
_entity_poly.pdbx_strand_id
1 'polypeptide(L)'
;MNPETTLYKTQAKSNVTKQNAMSIIASLDEAMTSAFARKIDLQVLRTELKNELRVLRSEMKTDRVVLKSELKTDLIGLRSELKEDIIQVRFDPTVMRVERKTQITKPQTIGENPLKGVIDGFTLYVCIITAACLVLIHAVLNYLP
;
A
#
# COMPACT_ATOMS: atom_id res chain seq x y z
N MET A 1 -23.82 21.60 -89.39
CA MET A 1 -22.98 20.39 -89.31
C MET A 1 -23.49 19.58 -88.11
N ASN A 2 -24.13 18.43 -88.34
CA ASN A 2 -24.91 17.73 -87.31
C ASN A 2 -23.97 16.92 -86.37
N PRO A 3 -23.89 17.22 -85.06
CA PRO A 3 -22.88 16.65 -84.15
C PRO A 3 -22.87 15.11 -84.10
N GLU A 4 -24.02 14.47 -84.33
CA GLU A 4 -24.13 13.01 -84.37
C GLU A 4 -23.37 12.38 -85.55
N THR A 5 -23.34 13.05 -86.71
CA THR A 5 -22.62 12.54 -87.90
C THR A 5 -21.11 12.64 -87.77
N THR A 6 -20.62 13.55 -86.93
CA THR A 6 -19.20 13.71 -86.64
C THR A 6 -18.72 12.60 -85.69
N LEU A 7 -19.50 12.30 -84.65
CA LEU A 7 -19.26 11.21 -83.70
C LEU A 7 -19.14 9.85 -84.40
N TYR A 8 -20.09 9.52 -85.28
CA TYR A 8 -20.07 8.27 -86.05
C TYR A 8 -18.84 8.15 -86.96
N LYS A 9 -18.46 9.24 -87.65
CA LYS A 9 -17.27 9.27 -88.51
C LYS A 9 -15.98 9.15 -87.71
N THR A 10 -15.91 9.74 -86.51
CA THR A 10 -14.76 9.58 -85.61
C THR A 10 -14.70 8.18 -85.00
N GLN A 11 -15.83 7.56 -84.66
CA GLN A 11 -15.90 6.19 -84.17
C GLN A 11 -15.41 5.18 -85.21
N ALA A 12 -15.90 5.31 -86.46
CA ALA A 12 -15.48 4.49 -87.59
C ALA A 12 -13.98 4.66 -87.93
N LYS A 13 -13.42 5.88 -87.79
CA LYS A 13 -11.99 6.14 -87.94
C LYS A 13 -11.14 5.57 -86.79
N SER A 14 -11.67 5.51 -85.58
CA SER A 14 -10.94 5.03 -84.40
C SER A 14 -10.90 3.49 -84.26
N ASN A 15 -11.71 2.77 -85.04
CA ASN A 15 -11.87 1.31 -84.96
C ASN A 15 -12.27 0.79 -83.55
N VAL A 16 -12.76 1.68 -82.68
CA VAL A 16 -13.20 1.32 -81.32
C VAL A 16 -14.67 0.92 -81.38
N THR A 17 -14.93 -0.38 -81.30
CA THR A 17 -16.29 -0.91 -81.11
C THR A 17 -16.81 -0.54 -79.71
N LYS A 18 -18.13 -0.44 -79.56
CA LYS A 18 -18.78 -0.26 -78.24
C LYS A 18 -18.30 -1.32 -77.23
N GLN A 19 -18.05 -2.54 -77.70
CA GLN A 19 -17.52 -3.65 -76.91
C GLN A 19 -16.11 -3.39 -76.39
N ASN A 20 -15.20 -2.89 -77.23
CA ASN A 20 -13.82 -2.56 -76.82
C ASN A 20 -13.81 -1.42 -75.80
N ALA A 21 -14.64 -0.38 -76.00
CA ALA A 21 -14.76 0.72 -75.04
C ALA A 21 -15.26 0.24 -73.67
N MET A 22 -16.27 -0.66 -73.64
CA MET A 22 -16.77 -1.22 -72.38
C MET A 22 -15.75 -2.13 -71.70
N SER A 23 -14.99 -2.92 -72.46
CA SER A 23 -13.93 -3.78 -71.90
C SER A 23 -12.81 -2.95 -71.26
N ILE A 24 -12.41 -1.85 -71.89
CA ILE A 24 -11.38 -0.93 -71.35
C ILE A 24 -11.88 -0.22 -70.08
N ILE A 25 -13.15 0.22 -70.05
CA ILE A 25 -13.72 0.84 -68.86
C ILE A 25 -13.81 -0.15 -67.71
N ALA A 26 -14.21 -1.40 -67.97
CA ALA A 26 -14.29 -2.45 -66.96
C ALA A 26 -12.90 -2.79 -66.38
N SER A 27 -11.89 -2.98 -67.22
CA SER A 27 -10.53 -3.27 -66.75
C SER A 27 -9.90 -2.09 -65.99
N LEU A 28 -10.21 -0.86 -66.40
CA LEU A 28 -9.75 0.34 -65.69
C LEU A 28 -10.45 0.51 -64.33
N ASP A 29 -11.75 0.25 -64.24
CA ASP A 29 -12.48 0.31 -62.97
C ASP A 29 -12.01 -0.77 -62.00
N GLU A 30 -11.76 -1.98 -62.50
CA GLU A 30 -11.19 -3.08 -61.70
C GLU A 30 -9.78 -2.73 -61.21
N ALA A 31 -8.93 -2.16 -62.06
CA ALA A 31 -7.60 -1.69 -61.66
C ALA A 31 -7.67 -0.55 -60.62
N MET A 32 -8.57 0.42 -60.80
CA MET A 32 -8.79 1.49 -59.82
C MET A 32 -9.34 0.98 -58.49
N THR A 33 -10.13 -0.09 -58.52
CA THR A 33 -10.75 -0.70 -57.34
C THR A 33 -9.76 -1.57 -56.56
N SER A 34 -8.91 -2.31 -57.26
CA SER A 34 -8.02 -3.32 -56.67
C SER A 34 -6.64 -2.77 -56.31
N ALA A 35 -6.11 -1.81 -57.08
CA ALA A 35 -4.74 -1.32 -56.89
C ALA A 35 -4.63 -0.11 -55.95
N PHE A 36 -5.71 0.64 -55.74
CA PHE A 36 -5.66 1.92 -55.02
C PHE A 36 -6.68 2.01 -53.88
N ALA A 37 -6.22 2.56 -52.75
CA ALA A 37 -7.11 2.98 -51.68
C ALA A 37 -8.00 4.12 -52.18
N ARG A 38 -9.32 3.97 -52.01
CA ARG A 38 -10.29 4.98 -52.38
C ARG A 38 -10.29 6.11 -51.35
N LYS A 39 -10.86 7.24 -51.77
CA LYS A 39 -11.09 8.38 -50.87
C LYS A 39 -11.86 7.98 -49.61
N ILE A 40 -12.80 7.02 -49.72
CA ILE A 40 -13.57 6.49 -48.60
C ILE A 40 -12.66 5.77 -47.60
N ASP A 41 -11.75 4.90 -48.07
CA ASP A 41 -10.82 4.16 -47.20
C ASP A 41 -9.92 5.11 -46.41
N LEU A 42 -9.41 6.15 -47.08
CA LEU A 42 -8.59 7.19 -46.43
C LEU A 42 -9.40 8.01 -45.41
N GLN A 43 -10.68 8.28 -45.68
CA GLN A 43 -11.56 8.95 -44.74
C GLN A 43 -11.83 8.09 -43.50
N VAL A 44 -12.10 6.79 -43.70
CA VAL A 44 -12.29 5.80 -42.63
C VAL A 44 -11.03 5.72 -41.76
N LEU A 45 -9.85 5.54 -42.38
CA LEU A 45 -8.59 5.46 -41.65
C LEU A 45 -8.29 6.75 -40.87
N ARG A 46 -8.57 7.92 -41.45
CA ARG A 46 -8.42 9.21 -40.78
C ARG A 46 -9.35 9.34 -39.57
N THR A 47 -10.59 8.87 -39.68
CA THR A 47 -11.53 8.88 -38.55
C THR A 47 -11.10 7.93 -37.46
N GLU A 48 -10.61 6.74 -37.82
CA GLU A 48 -10.16 5.72 -36.87
C GLU A 48 -8.96 6.22 -36.06
N LEU A 49 -7.91 6.69 -36.75
CA LEU A 49 -6.72 7.26 -36.10
C LEU A 49 -7.07 8.44 -35.19
N LYS A 50 -8.04 9.28 -35.57
CA LYS A 50 -8.49 10.41 -34.73
C LYS A 50 -9.22 9.92 -33.48
N ASN A 51 -9.96 8.83 -33.58
CA ASN A 51 -10.67 8.22 -32.45
C ASN A 51 -9.68 7.52 -31.51
N GLU A 52 -8.80 6.67 -32.03
CA GLU A 52 -7.73 6.02 -31.25
C GLU A 52 -6.89 7.04 -30.49
N LEU A 53 -6.45 8.11 -31.17
CA LEU A 53 -5.67 9.17 -30.55
C LEU A 53 -6.46 9.96 -29.48
N ARG A 54 -7.79 10.03 -29.60
CA ARG A 54 -8.65 10.60 -28.56
C ARG A 54 -8.75 9.67 -27.36
N VAL A 55 -8.93 8.37 -27.60
CA VAL A 55 -8.96 7.33 -26.56
C VAL A 55 -7.64 7.32 -25.79
N LEU A 56 -6.51 7.21 -26.48
CA LEU A 56 -5.18 7.20 -25.85
C LEU A 56 -4.91 8.45 -25.02
N ARG A 57 -5.30 9.64 -25.49
CA ARG A 57 -5.19 10.87 -24.69
C ARG A 57 -6.06 10.86 -23.43
N SER A 58 -7.23 10.24 -23.51
CA SER A 58 -8.12 10.08 -22.35
C SER A 58 -7.52 9.12 -21.34
N GLU A 59 -7.03 7.96 -21.80
CA GLU A 59 -6.35 6.95 -20.97
C GLU A 59 -5.14 7.57 -20.25
N MET A 60 -4.23 8.22 -20.98
CA MET A 60 -3.08 8.89 -20.37
C MET A 60 -3.46 9.96 -19.33
N LYS A 61 -4.58 10.67 -19.54
CA LYS A 61 -5.07 11.65 -18.57
C LYS A 61 -5.58 10.96 -17.30
N THR A 62 -6.31 9.86 -17.45
CA THR A 62 -6.81 9.04 -16.35
C THR A 62 -5.66 8.42 -15.57
N ASP A 63 -4.72 7.75 -16.24
CA ASP A 63 -3.57 7.10 -15.60
C ASP A 63 -2.75 8.09 -14.78
N ARG A 64 -2.53 9.30 -15.33
CA ARG A 64 -1.84 10.36 -14.59
C ARG A 64 -2.58 10.77 -13.31
N VAL A 65 -3.91 10.80 -13.32
CA VAL A 65 -4.72 11.12 -12.13
C VAL A 65 -4.64 9.98 -11.12
N VAL A 66 -4.77 8.74 -11.59
CA VAL A 66 -4.67 7.52 -10.75
C VAL A 66 -3.31 7.46 -10.08
N LEU A 67 -2.21 7.52 -10.84
CA LEU A 67 -0.84 7.50 -10.31
C LEU A 67 -0.60 8.61 -9.27
N LYS A 68 -1.10 9.84 -9.53
CA LYS A 68 -0.98 10.94 -8.58
C LYS A 68 -1.74 10.67 -7.27
N SER A 69 -2.87 9.97 -7.35
CA SER A 69 -3.68 9.61 -6.18
C SER A 69 -3.06 8.47 -5.37
N GLU A 70 -2.50 7.47 -6.05
CA GLU A 70 -1.78 6.35 -5.44
C GLU A 70 -0.55 6.87 -4.70
N LEU A 71 0.31 7.64 -5.36
CA LEU A 71 1.50 8.25 -4.73
C LEU A 71 1.17 9.13 -3.53
N LYS A 72 0.03 9.84 -3.57
CA LYS A 72 -0.42 10.65 -2.43
C LYS A 72 -0.86 9.76 -1.27
N THR A 73 -1.54 8.66 -1.56
CA THR A 73 -2.01 7.68 -0.55
C THR A 73 -0.82 7.00 0.10
N ASP A 74 0.12 6.49 -0.69
CA ASP A 74 1.34 5.86 -0.20
C ASP A 74 2.16 6.80 0.69
N LEU A 75 2.29 8.07 0.27
CA LEU A 75 2.99 9.08 1.07
C LEU A 75 2.28 9.36 2.41
N ILE A 76 0.96 9.30 2.47
CA ILE A 76 0.20 9.44 3.72
C ILE A 76 0.37 8.19 4.60
N GLY A 77 0.36 6.99 4.00
CA GLY A 77 0.61 5.73 4.68
C GLY A 77 2.00 5.71 5.33
N LEU A 78 3.04 5.93 4.55
CA LEU A 78 4.44 5.99 5.02
C LEU A 78 4.66 7.04 6.11
N ARG A 79 4.01 8.21 6.03
CA ARG A 79 4.07 9.22 7.10
C ARG A 79 3.41 8.77 8.39
N SER A 80 2.35 7.97 8.29
CA SER A 80 1.64 7.44 9.46
C SER A 80 2.47 6.34 10.12
N GLU A 81 2.99 5.40 9.32
CA GLU A 81 3.92 4.36 9.78
C GLU A 81 5.14 4.97 10.47
N LEU A 82 5.81 5.94 9.85
CA LEU A 82 6.97 6.60 10.46
C LEU A 82 6.62 7.33 11.76
N LYS A 83 5.41 7.88 11.87
CA LYS A 83 4.96 8.52 13.10
C LYS A 83 4.74 7.50 14.21
N GLU A 84 4.18 6.33 13.88
CA GLU A 84 4.01 5.21 14.81
C GLU A 84 5.37 4.67 15.27
N ASP A 85 6.31 4.46 14.35
CA ASP A 85 7.68 4.04 14.67
C ASP A 85 8.38 5.03 15.61
N ILE A 86 8.25 6.34 15.36
CA ILE A 86 8.80 7.37 16.24
C ILE A 86 8.16 7.31 17.63
N ILE A 87 6.86 7.04 17.72
CA ILE A 87 6.15 6.87 18.99
C ILE A 87 6.71 5.64 19.71
N GLN A 88 6.76 4.48 19.05
CA GLN A 88 7.30 3.25 19.62
C GLN A 88 8.71 3.44 20.17
N VAL A 89 9.65 3.95 19.36
CA VAL A 89 11.03 4.21 19.78
C VAL A 89 11.12 5.17 20.97
N ARG A 90 10.21 6.14 21.10
CA ARG A 90 10.16 7.06 22.26
C ARG A 90 9.62 6.40 23.52
N PHE A 91 8.64 5.49 23.39
CA PHE A 91 8.01 4.83 24.54
C PHE A 91 8.77 3.59 25.01
N ASP A 92 9.34 2.80 24.10
CA ASP A 92 10.12 1.59 24.41
C ASP A 92 11.16 1.78 25.53
N PRO A 93 12.05 2.79 25.51
CA PRO A 93 13.02 2.97 26.59
C PRO A 93 12.37 3.35 27.92
N THR A 94 11.19 3.98 27.91
CA THR A 94 10.45 4.30 29.13
C THR A 94 9.77 3.08 29.73
N VAL A 95 9.15 2.24 28.90
CA VAL A 95 8.53 0.97 29.29
C VAL A 95 9.61 0.03 29.83
N MET A 96 10.69 -0.17 29.07
CA MET A 96 11.85 -0.97 29.49
C MET A 96 12.47 -0.47 30.80
N ARG A 97 12.48 0.85 31.04
CA ARG A 97 12.96 1.43 32.31
C ARG A 97 12.00 1.15 33.47
N VAL A 98 10.69 1.23 33.25
CA VAL A 98 9.68 0.88 34.26
C VAL A 98 9.78 -0.60 34.62
N GLU A 99 9.82 -1.48 33.62
CA GLU A 99 9.99 -2.92 33.82
C GLU A 99 11.28 -3.26 34.57
N ARG A 100 12.40 -2.61 34.22
CA ARG A 100 13.66 -2.80 34.95
C ARG A 100 13.54 -2.32 36.40
N LYS A 101 12.91 -1.17 36.66
CA LYS A 101 12.68 -0.66 38.01
C LYS A 101 11.81 -1.62 38.82
N THR A 102 10.71 -2.14 38.27
CA THR A 102 9.86 -3.09 38.98
C THR A 102 10.59 -4.40 39.27
N GLN A 103 11.49 -4.86 38.38
CA GLN A 103 12.36 -6.01 38.64
C GLN A 103 13.38 -5.76 39.76
N ILE A 104 13.95 -4.55 39.85
CA ILE A 104 14.89 -4.17 40.93
C ILE A 104 14.15 -3.97 42.28
N THR A 105 12.92 -3.44 42.25
CA THR A 105 12.13 -3.16 43.45
C THR A 105 11.36 -4.39 43.95
N LYS A 106 11.24 -5.47 43.15
CA LYS A 106 10.88 -6.77 43.71
C LYS A 106 11.93 -7.10 44.76
N PRO A 107 11.57 -7.23 46.06
CA PRO A 107 12.52 -7.76 47.01
C PRO A 107 12.86 -9.15 46.51
N GLN A 108 14.11 -9.35 46.05
CA GLN A 108 14.69 -10.67 46.14
C GLN A 108 14.53 -11.02 47.61
N THR A 109 13.61 -11.93 47.92
CA THR A 109 13.60 -12.60 49.22
C THR A 109 14.93 -13.33 49.27
N ILE A 110 15.98 -12.63 49.71
CA ILE A 110 17.13 -13.25 50.36
C ILE A 110 16.44 -14.13 51.37
N GLY A 111 16.47 -15.46 51.12
CA GLY A 111 15.74 -16.43 51.93
C GLY A 111 15.91 -16.06 53.39
N GLU A 112 14.80 -16.02 54.12
CA GLU A 112 14.69 -15.52 55.49
C GLU A 112 16.04 -15.61 56.20
N ASN A 113 16.66 -14.45 56.48
CA ASN A 113 17.99 -14.41 57.10
C ASN A 113 18.00 -15.45 58.23
N PRO A 114 18.82 -16.51 58.17
CA PRO A 114 18.74 -17.61 59.14
C PRO A 114 19.02 -17.12 60.57
N LEU A 115 19.67 -15.95 60.68
CA LEU A 115 19.88 -15.24 61.94
C LEU A 115 18.62 -14.58 62.50
N LYS A 116 17.57 -14.31 61.70
CA LYS A 116 16.31 -13.72 62.18
C LYS A 116 15.64 -14.63 63.19
N GLY A 117 15.45 -15.91 62.86
CA GLY A 117 14.87 -16.89 63.78
C GLY A 117 15.74 -17.11 65.03
N VAL A 118 17.06 -17.05 64.88
CA VAL A 118 18.01 -17.13 66.01
C VAL A 118 17.87 -15.91 66.92
N ILE A 119 17.84 -14.70 66.37
CA ILE A 119 17.66 -13.45 67.13
C ILE A 119 16.30 -13.42 67.82
N ASP A 120 15.23 -13.81 67.13
CA ASP A 120 13.88 -13.88 67.69
C ASP A 120 13.82 -14.89 68.84
N GLY A 121 14.48 -16.04 68.70
CA GLY A 121 14.61 -17.06 69.76
C GLY A 121 15.40 -16.56 70.98
N PHE A 122 16.54 -15.91 70.78
CA PHE A 122 17.33 -15.30 71.86
C PHE A 122 16.53 -14.22 72.60
N THR A 123 15.80 -13.39 71.85
CA THR A 123 14.95 -12.34 72.42
C THR A 123 13.86 -12.94 73.30
N LEU A 124 13.18 -13.99 72.82
CA LEU A 124 12.16 -14.70 73.60
C LEU A 124 12.73 -15.33 74.87
N TYR A 125 13.91 -15.96 74.78
CA TYR A 125 14.59 -16.57 75.93
C TYR A 125 14.92 -15.54 77.02
N VAL A 126 15.48 -14.38 76.64
CA VAL A 126 15.78 -13.29 77.58
C VAL A 126 14.49 -12.73 78.21
N CYS A 127 13.42 -12.57 77.43
CA CYS A 127 12.12 -12.15 77.96
C CYS A 127 11.55 -13.14 78.99
N ILE A 128 11.65 -14.45 78.74
CA ILE A 128 11.18 -15.48 79.67
C ILE A 128 11.99 -15.44 80.97
N ILE A 129 13.32 -15.35 80.89
CA ILE A 129 14.18 -15.28 82.08
C ILE A 129 13.87 -14.03 82.90
N THR A 130 13.77 -12.87 82.26
CA THR A 130 13.50 -11.61 82.98
C THR A 130 12.13 -11.65 83.65
N ALA A 131 11.10 -12.17 82.98
CA ALA A 131 9.78 -12.37 83.58
C ALA A 131 9.81 -13.34 84.78
N ALA A 132 10.51 -14.48 84.66
CA ALA A 132 10.65 -15.44 85.75
C ALA A 132 11.38 -14.86 86.96
N CYS A 133 12.47 -14.11 86.75
CA CYS A 133 13.18 -13.41 87.80
C CYS A 133 12.28 -12.38 88.51
N LEU A 134 11.50 -11.60 87.77
CA LEU A 134 10.54 -10.65 88.33
C LEU A 134 9.50 -11.34 89.22
N VAL A 135 8.94 -12.47 88.79
CA VAL A 135 7.98 -13.25 89.57
C VAL A 135 8.62 -13.80 90.85
N LEU A 136 9.85 -14.35 90.77
CA LEU A 136 10.58 -14.84 91.94
C LEU A 136 10.89 -13.73 92.94
N ILE A 137 11.34 -12.56 92.47
CA ILE A 137 11.60 -11.39 93.31
C ILE A 137 10.30 -10.97 94.01
N HIS A 138 9.18 -10.90 93.28
CA HIS A 138 7.89 -10.52 93.84
C HIS A 138 7.39 -11.54 94.88
N ALA A 139 7.62 -12.83 94.63
CA ALA A 139 7.27 -13.91 95.56
C ALA A 139 8.11 -13.85 96.85
N VAL A 140 9.42 -13.60 96.73
CA VAL A 140 10.34 -13.45 97.88
C VAL A 140 9.98 -12.21 98.70
N LEU A 141 9.70 -11.07 98.06
CA LEU A 141 9.28 -9.84 98.73
C LEU A 141 7.94 -10.01 99.48
N ASN A 142 7.01 -10.80 98.95
CA ASN A 142 5.73 -11.09 99.61
C ASN A 142 5.81 -12.16 100.73
N TYR A 143 6.89 -12.94 100.80
CA TYR A 143 7.11 -13.97 101.83
C TYR A 143 8.03 -13.50 102.97
N LEU A 144 8.58 -12.28 102.90
CA LEU A 144 9.30 -11.66 104.00
C LEU A 144 8.28 -11.02 104.96
N PRO A 145 8.30 -11.37 106.27
CA PRO A 145 7.37 -10.84 107.26
C PRO A 145 7.58 -9.35 107.55
#